data_AF-A0A2V8D0Q9-F1
#
_entry.id   AF-A0A2V8D0Q9-F1
#
_cell.length_a   1.000
_cell.length_b   1.000
_cell.length_c   1.000
_cell.angle_alpha   90.00
_cell.angle_beta   90.00
_cell.angle_gamma   90.00
#
_symmetry.space_group_name_H-M   'P 1'
#
loop_
_entity.id
_entity.type
_entity.pdbx_description
1 polymer ?
#
loop_
_entity_poly.entity_id
_entity_poly.type
_entity_poly.pdbx_seq_one_letter_code
_entity_poly.pdbx_strand_id
1 'polypeptide(L)'
;MKFSLLETLPNGKVDDPLFEIVGVIADAKNRGIQDPPLPEAFVPYTLTGAFQRGILVRTQTAPEALLNSVRREIWALDRNVALTNTRTLNDYLKQFSYAEPRFSVVLLGVFAAVGLLLVSIGVYSVVAYTVSRRTHEIGIRMALGARRASVLGMVVAKGLLLIGIGLGIGLVASLAAARAVAGQIWGISPHDPITIGGGVGVILFAGLAACYFPARRATKVDPMVALRYE
;
A
#
# COMPACT_ATOMS: atom_id res chain seq x y z
N MET A 1 5.09 -42.17 7.00
CA MET A 1 5.94 -41.01 6.63
C MET A 1 6.85 -40.72 7.80
N LYS A 2 8.17 -40.57 7.61
CA LYS A 2 9.12 -40.44 8.71
C LYS A 2 9.28 -38.97 9.11
N PHE A 3 8.86 -38.59 10.31
CA PHE A 3 8.96 -37.22 10.82
C PHE A 3 10.20 -37.07 11.70
N SER A 4 11.29 -36.57 11.14
CA SER A 4 12.57 -36.38 11.85
C SER A 4 12.48 -35.47 13.10
N LEU A 5 11.50 -34.56 13.13
CA LEU A 5 11.20 -33.69 14.29
C LEU A 5 10.75 -34.47 15.54
N LEU A 6 10.23 -35.68 15.38
CA LEU A 6 9.76 -36.53 16.47
C LEU A 6 10.88 -37.38 17.08
N GLU A 7 12.00 -37.55 16.38
CA GLU A 7 13.20 -38.24 16.91
C GLU A 7 13.94 -37.38 17.94
N THR A 8 13.68 -36.07 17.97
CA THR A 8 14.30 -35.09 18.88
C THR A 8 13.48 -34.78 20.14
N LEU A 9 12.39 -35.51 20.39
CA LEU A 9 11.53 -35.24 21.54
C LEU A 9 12.20 -35.67 22.86
N PRO A 10 12.17 -34.81 23.90
CA PRO A 10 12.92 -35.06 25.14
C PRO A 10 12.35 -36.20 26.01
N ASN A 11 11.09 -36.61 25.80
CA ASN A 11 10.41 -37.65 26.59
C ASN A 11 10.20 -38.96 25.82
N GLY A 12 11.30 -39.49 25.28
CA GLY A 12 11.32 -40.81 24.63
C GLY A 12 11.38 -40.68 23.11
N LYS A 13 12.50 -41.12 22.54
CA LYS A 13 12.60 -41.43 21.12
C LYS A 13 11.48 -42.41 20.79
N VAL A 14 10.57 -42.03 19.91
CA VAL A 14 9.65 -43.00 19.32
C VAL A 14 10.42 -43.66 18.19
N ASP A 15 10.94 -44.86 18.42
CA ASP A 15 11.60 -45.64 17.37
C ASP A 15 10.55 -46.08 16.34
N ASP A 16 10.74 -45.66 15.09
CA ASP A 16 9.87 -45.92 13.94
C ASP A 16 8.40 -45.48 14.14
N PRO A 17 8.13 -44.17 14.31
CA PRO A 17 6.79 -43.67 14.57
C PRO A 17 5.97 -43.74 13.28
N LEU A 18 5.28 -44.86 13.08
CA LEU A 18 4.30 -45.03 12.02
C LEU A 18 3.01 -44.33 12.42
N PHE A 19 2.59 -43.35 11.61
CA PHE A 19 1.31 -42.65 11.75
C PHE A 19 0.35 -43.10 10.66
N GLU A 20 -0.88 -43.40 11.07
CA GLU A 20 -2.01 -43.59 10.15
C GLU A 20 -2.60 -42.22 9.77
N ILE A 21 -2.86 -42.02 8.47
CA ILE A 21 -3.54 -40.83 7.97
C ILE A 21 -5.03 -41.02 8.20
N VAL A 22 -5.56 -40.39 9.23
CA VAL A 22 -6.99 -40.44 9.57
C VAL A 22 -7.85 -39.45 8.77
N GLY A 23 -7.21 -38.50 8.08
CA GLY A 23 -7.91 -37.50 7.28
C GLY A 23 -6.99 -36.50 6.60
N VAL A 24 -7.54 -35.80 5.61
CA VAL A 24 -6.88 -34.72 4.87
C VAL A 24 -7.78 -33.50 4.95
N ILE A 25 -7.21 -32.36 5.30
CA ILE A 25 -7.91 -31.07 5.33
C ILE A 25 -7.53 -30.24 4.11
N ALA A 26 -8.35 -29.23 3.79
CA ALA A 26 -8.02 -28.28 2.73
C ALA A 26 -6.77 -27.45 3.11
N ASP A 27 -6.06 -26.97 2.10
CA ASP A 27 -4.86 -26.16 2.28
C ASP A 27 -5.12 -24.94 3.16
N ALA A 28 -4.26 -24.77 4.17
CA ALA A 28 -4.28 -23.63 5.08
C ALA A 28 -2.91 -22.93 5.08
N LYS A 29 -2.93 -21.61 5.28
CA LYS A 29 -1.70 -20.82 5.44
C LYS A 29 -1.02 -21.20 6.76
N ASN A 30 0.24 -21.64 6.70
CA ASN A 30 0.94 -22.20 7.86
C ASN A 30 2.28 -21.57 8.20
N ARG A 31 2.95 -20.91 7.25
CA ARG A 31 4.19 -20.16 7.51
C ARG A 31 4.00 -18.63 7.56
N GLY A 32 2.81 -18.16 7.21
CA GLY A 32 2.48 -16.73 7.13
C GLY A 32 1.34 -16.49 6.15
N ILE A 33 0.71 -15.31 6.21
CA ILE A 33 -0.41 -14.98 5.32
C ILE A 33 0.06 -14.86 3.85
N GLN A 34 1.29 -14.38 3.64
CA GLN A 34 1.84 -14.07 2.31
C GLN A 34 2.53 -15.27 1.65
N ASP A 35 2.96 -16.26 2.43
CA ASP A 35 3.70 -17.42 1.92
C ASP A 35 2.77 -18.47 1.32
N PRO A 36 3.21 -19.23 0.30
CA PRO A 36 2.46 -20.39 -0.18
C PRO A 36 2.29 -21.44 0.94
N PRO A 37 1.18 -22.19 0.96
CA PRO A 37 1.01 -23.31 1.88
C PRO A 37 2.14 -24.31 1.68
N LEU A 38 2.84 -24.66 2.76
CA LEU A 38 3.81 -25.75 2.75
C LEU A 38 3.15 -27.05 3.22
N PRO A 39 3.69 -28.23 2.87
CA PRO A 39 3.22 -29.49 3.44
C PRO A 39 3.30 -29.45 4.98
N GLU A 40 2.17 -29.71 5.63
CA GLU A 40 2.06 -29.73 7.10
C GLU A 40 1.18 -30.89 7.54
N ALA A 41 1.52 -31.45 8.70
CA ALA A 41 0.78 -32.54 9.32
C ALA A 41 0.33 -32.12 10.72
N PHE A 42 -0.94 -32.36 11.03
CA PHE A 42 -1.50 -32.16 12.36
C PHE A 42 -1.38 -33.46 13.15
N VAL A 43 -0.62 -33.41 14.25
CA VAL A 43 -0.42 -34.56 15.14
C VAL A 43 -0.98 -34.20 16.52
N PRO A 44 -1.64 -35.14 17.23
CA PRO A 44 -2.11 -34.89 18.59
C PRO A 44 -0.99 -34.35 19.50
N TYR A 45 -1.28 -33.26 20.21
CA TYR A 45 -0.31 -32.59 21.08
C TYR A 45 0.20 -33.50 22.22
N THR A 46 -0.60 -34.51 22.59
CA THR A 46 -0.25 -35.52 23.61
C THR A 46 0.95 -36.37 23.20
N LEU A 47 1.20 -36.53 21.90
CA LEU A 47 2.31 -37.32 21.36
C LEU A 47 3.60 -36.51 21.27
N THR A 48 3.51 -35.23 20.92
CA THR A 48 4.69 -34.39 20.68
C THR A 48 5.25 -33.77 21.96
N GLY A 49 4.45 -33.61 23.01
CA GLY A 49 4.91 -33.07 24.29
C GLY A 49 5.44 -31.62 24.22
N ALA A 50 5.32 -30.93 23.09
CA ALA A 50 5.98 -29.66 22.81
C ALA A 50 5.66 -28.56 23.85
N PHE A 51 6.68 -27.76 24.19
CA PHE A 51 6.69 -26.84 25.33
C PHE A 51 6.18 -25.43 25.01
N GLN A 52 6.23 -24.99 23.75
CA GLN A 52 5.61 -23.71 23.34
C GLN A 52 4.12 -23.92 23.08
N ARG A 53 3.30 -23.67 24.11
CA ARG A 53 1.85 -23.92 24.07
C ARG A 53 1.09 -22.61 24.05
N GLY A 54 0.16 -22.51 23.11
CA GLY A 54 -0.88 -21.48 23.10
C GLY A 54 -2.25 -22.14 23.23
N ILE A 55 -3.16 -21.50 23.97
CA ILE A 55 -4.56 -21.90 24.01
C ILE A 55 -5.32 -20.98 23.05
N LEU A 56 -5.93 -21.56 22.02
CA LEU A 56 -6.82 -20.83 21.13
C LEU A 56 -8.26 -21.02 21.60
N VAL A 57 -8.90 -19.94 22.01
CA VAL A 57 -10.29 -19.96 22.47
C VAL A 57 -11.19 -19.35 21.40
N ARG A 58 -12.15 -20.15 20.90
CA ARG A 58 -13.20 -19.66 20.01
C ARG A 58 -14.41 -19.28 20.85
N THR A 59 -14.94 -18.09 20.63
CA THR A 59 -16.15 -17.59 21.30
C THR A 59 -17.11 -16.97 20.28
N GLN A 60 -18.40 -16.93 20.64
CA GLN A 60 -19.45 -16.25 19.89
C GLN A 60 -19.65 -14.80 20.34
N THR A 61 -19.17 -14.43 21.53
CA THR A 61 -19.22 -13.05 22.06
C THR A 61 -17.95 -12.28 21.71
N ALA A 62 -17.92 -10.97 21.95
CA ALA A 62 -16.72 -10.15 21.76
C ALA A 62 -15.51 -10.78 22.49
N PRO A 63 -14.44 -11.20 21.77
CA PRO A 63 -13.29 -11.88 22.37
C PRO A 63 -12.61 -11.05 23.46
N GLU A 64 -12.59 -9.73 23.30
CA GLU A 64 -11.99 -8.78 24.25
C GLU A 64 -12.66 -8.85 25.63
N ALA A 65 -13.97 -9.09 25.67
CA ALA A 65 -14.73 -9.21 26.91
C ALA A 65 -14.40 -10.48 27.70
N LEU A 66 -13.94 -11.54 27.01
CA LEU A 66 -13.60 -12.84 27.61
C LEU A 66 -12.14 -12.94 28.06
N LEU A 67 -11.23 -12.12 27.54
CA LEU A 67 -9.80 -12.20 27.83
C LEU A 67 -9.50 -12.18 29.34
N ASN A 68 -10.11 -11.25 30.08
CA ASN A 68 -9.88 -11.13 31.52
C ASN A 68 -10.49 -12.28 32.32
N SER A 69 -11.61 -12.84 31.86
CA SER A 69 -12.26 -13.98 32.50
C SER A 69 -11.45 -15.25 32.32
N VAL A 70 -10.99 -15.52 31.10
CA VAL A 70 -10.12 -16.68 30.79
C VAL A 70 -8.80 -16.57 31.56
N ARG A 71 -8.18 -15.39 31.61
CA ARG A 71 -6.96 -15.15 32.40
C ARG A 71 -7.16 -15.51 33.87
N ARG A 72 -8.28 -15.07 34.45
CA ARG A 72 -8.59 -15.32 35.86
C ARG A 72 -8.73 -16.81 36.15
N GLU A 73 -9.39 -17.54 35.26
CA GLU A 73 -9.58 -18.99 35.40
C GLU A 73 -8.26 -19.75 35.33
N ILE A 74 -7.38 -19.38 34.39
CA ILE A 74 -6.05 -19.99 34.28
C ILE A 74 -5.23 -19.78 35.56
N TRP A 75 -5.23 -18.56 36.10
CA TRP A 75 -4.53 -18.27 37.35
C TRP A 75 -5.20 -18.84 38.60
N ALA A 76 -6.48 -19.20 38.53
CA ALA A 76 -7.15 -19.94 39.60
C ALA A 76 -6.65 -21.40 39.66
N LEU A 77 -6.36 -22.01 38.51
CA LEU A 77 -5.75 -23.34 38.45
C LEU A 77 -4.25 -23.31 38.79
N ASP A 78 -3.49 -22.43 38.16
CA ASP A 78 -2.04 -22.33 38.37
C ASP A 78 -1.57 -20.87 38.23
N ARG A 79 -1.16 -20.31 39.37
CA ARG A 79 -0.70 -18.92 39.46
C ARG A 79 0.69 -18.69 38.88
N ASN A 80 1.48 -19.75 38.69
CA ASN A 80 2.85 -19.66 38.18
C ASN A 80 2.90 -19.66 36.64
N VAL A 81 1.76 -19.82 35.96
CA VAL A 81 1.69 -19.76 34.50
C VAL A 81 1.91 -18.34 34.01
N ALA A 82 3.03 -18.13 33.32
CA ALA A 82 3.33 -16.90 32.60
C ALA A 82 2.49 -16.83 31.32
N LEU A 83 1.41 -16.04 31.35
CA LEU A 83 0.56 -15.81 30.20
C LEU A 83 1.25 -14.84 29.22
N THR A 84 1.91 -15.39 28.22
CA THR A 84 2.52 -14.63 27.11
C THR A 84 1.51 -14.48 25.96
N ASN A 85 1.44 -13.29 25.34
CA ASN A 85 0.56 -12.98 24.20
C ASN A 85 -0.96 -13.20 24.42
N THR A 86 -1.54 -12.64 25.48
CA THR A 86 -3.00 -12.64 25.71
C THR A 86 -3.73 -11.60 24.85
N ARG A 87 -3.87 -11.86 23.56
CA ARG A 87 -4.52 -10.97 22.60
C ARG A 87 -5.53 -11.72 21.75
N THR A 88 -6.42 -10.97 21.11
CA THR A 88 -7.31 -11.54 20.09
C THR A 88 -6.48 -12.01 18.89
N LEU A 89 -6.97 -13.00 18.15
CA LEU A 89 -6.32 -13.44 16.92
C LEU A 89 -6.17 -12.27 15.93
N ASN A 90 -7.16 -11.39 15.85
CA ASN A 90 -7.11 -10.22 14.98
C ASN A 90 -5.98 -9.25 15.36
N ASP A 91 -5.78 -8.98 16.65
CA ASP A 91 -4.70 -8.10 17.09
C ASP A 91 -3.33 -8.75 16.92
N TYR A 92 -3.24 -10.06 17.14
CA TYR A 92 -2.04 -10.83 16.86
C TYR A 92 -1.68 -10.75 15.36
N LEU A 93 -2.63 -10.98 14.46
CA LEU A 93 -2.43 -10.84 13.01
C LEU A 93 -2.05 -9.40 12.65
N LYS A 94 -2.72 -8.38 13.22
CA LYS A 94 -2.36 -6.96 13.00
C LYS A 94 -0.93 -6.63 13.39
N GLN A 95 -0.44 -7.18 14.49
CA GLN A 95 0.89 -6.86 15.01
C GLN A 95 2.00 -7.69 14.35
N PHE A 96 1.77 -8.96 14.05
CA PHE A 96 2.82 -9.85 13.56
C PHE A 96 2.76 -10.10 12.05
N SER A 97 1.58 -9.99 11.42
CA SER A 97 1.44 -10.14 9.95
C SER A 97 1.25 -8.81 9.21
N TYR A 98 0.79 -7.75 9.86
CA TYR A 98 0.54 -6.45 9.22
C TYR A 98 1.40 -5.28 9.74
N ALA A 99 2.26 -5.45 10.75
CA ALA A 99 3.07 -4.34 11.26
C ALA A 99 4.22 -3.94 10.32
N GLU A 100 4.93 -4.91 9.73
CA GLU A 100 6.05 -4.67 8.81
C GLU A 100 5.62 -3.94 7.52
N PRO A 101 4.49 -4.32 6.87
CA PRO A 101 4.00 -3.61 5.68
C PRO A 101 3.61 -2.15 5.95
N ARG A 102 3.20 -1.77 7.17
CA ARG A 102 2.69 -0.42 7.46
C ARG A 102 3.78 0.64 7.42
N PHE A 103 4.96 0.35 7.94
CA PHE A 103 6.07 1.32 7.92
C PHE A 103 6.47 1.66 6.48
N SER A 104 6.63 0.64 5.63
CA SER A 104 6.96 0.81 4.21
C SER A 104 5.87 1.57 3.45
N VAL A 105 4.59 1.27 3.70
CA VAL A 105 3.47 2.00 3.08
C VAL A 105 3.46 3.47 3.48
N VAL A 106 3.69 3.78 4.76
CA VAL A 106 3.73 5.18 5.22
C VAL A 106 4.92 5.92 4.62
N LEU A 107 6.12 5.32 4.64
CA LEU A 107 7.34 5.93 4.10
C LEU A 107 7.22 6.18 2.59
N LEU A 108 6.77 5.17 1.83
CA LEU A 108 6.51 5.31 0.39
C LEU A 108 5.41 6.33 0.12
N GLY A 109 4.38 6.39 0.97
CA GLY A 109 3.33 7.40 0.90
C GLY A 109 3.86 8.82 1.08
N VAL A 110 4.80 9.03 2.02
CA VAL A 110 5.48 10.33 2.20
C VAL A 110 6.31 10.68 0.97
N PHE A 111 7.12 9.76 0.44
CA PHE A 111 7.88 10.01 -0.78
C PHE A 111 6.99 10.30 -1.99
N ALA A 112 5.88 9.59 -2.13
CA ALA A 112 4.89 9.85 -3.18
C ALA A 112 4.28 11.25 -3.02
N ALA A 113 3.95 11.67 -1.80
CA ALA A 113 3.43 13.01 -1.54
C ALA A 113 4.45 14.11 -1.87
N VAL A 114 5.72 13.94 -1.50
CA VAL A 114 6.79 14.89 -1.86
C VAL A 114 6.98 14.92 -3.37
N GLY A 115 7.02 13.75 -4.04
CA GLY A 115 7.10 13.67 -5.50
C GLY A 115 5.94 14.40 -6.19
N LEU A 116 4.72 14.20 -5.69
CA LEU A 116 3.53 14.87 -6.21
C LEU A 116 3.60 16.40 -6.05
N LEU A 117 4.11 16.89 -4.92
CA LEU A 117 4.36 18.31 -4.70
C LEU A 117 5.41 18.86 -5.68
N LEU A 118 6.53 18.15 -5.85
CA LEU A 118 7.59 18.56 -6.78
C LEU A 118 7.08 18.62 -8.23
N VAL A 119 6.31 17.61 -8.65
CA VAL A 119 5.65 17.60 -9.97
C VAL A 119 4.70 18.79 -10.11
N SER A 120 3.85 19.03 -9.10
CA SER A 120 2.88 20.13 -9.13
C SER A 120 3.57 21.49 -9.23
N ILE A 121 4.64 21.71 -8.46
CA ILE A 121 5.45 22.94 -8.51
C ILE A 121 6.15 23.08 -9.85
N GLY A 122 6.73 22.00 -10.38
CA GLY A 122 7.40 21.98 -11.69
C GLY A 122 6.45 22.35 -12.82
N VAL A 123 5.28 21.69 -12.88
CA VAL A 123 4.24 21.98 -13.88
C VAL A 123 3.75 23.42 -13.75
N TYR A 124 3.43 23.87 -12.54
CA TYR A 124 3.02 25.26 -12.29
C TYR A 124 4.08 26.25 -12.80
N SER A 125 5.35 26.00 -12.50
CA SER A 125 6.46 26.89 -12.87
C SER A 125 6.63 26.98 -14.38
N VAL A 126 6.66 25.83 -15.08
CA VAL A 126 6.80 25.79 -16.55
C VAL A 126 5.61 26.46 -17.23
N VAL A 127 4.38 26.20 -16.77
CA VAL A 127 3.18 26.80 -17.35
C VAL A 127 3.13 28.30 -17.07
N ALA A 128 3.37 28.73 -15.84
CA ALA A 128 3.40 30.15 -15.46
C ALA A 128 4.46 30.93 -16.25
N TYR A 129 5.65 30.34 -16.43
CA TYR A 129 6.71 30.92 -17.24
C TYR A 129 6.32 31.06 -18.71
N THR A 130 5.74 29.99 -19.29
CA THR A 130 5.30 29.98 -20.68
C THR A 130 4.20 31.01 -20.93
N VAL A 131 3.27 31.13 -19.99
CA VAL A 131 2.20 32.15 -20.01
C VAL A 131 2.79 33.55 -19.95
N SER A 132 3.72 33.79 -19.01
CA SER A 132 4.35 35.11 -18.83
C SER A 132 5.07 35.57 -20.11
N ARG A 133 5.86 34.68 -20.74
CA ARG A 133 6.53 34.93 -22.03
C ARG A 133 5.55 35.23 -23.18
N ARG A 134 4.33 34.70 -23.13
CA ARG A 134 3.29 34.84 -24.17
C ARG A 134 2.20 35.85 -23.82
N THR A 135 2.38 36.63 -22.75
CA THR A 135 1.36 37.60 -22.29
C THR A 135 0.99 38.59 -23.39
N HIS A 136 1.96 39.02 -24.22
CA HIS A 136 1.71 39.93 -25.33
C HIS A 136 0.86 39.31 -26.45
N GLU A 137 1.17 38.08 -26.89
CA GLU A 137 0.35 37.32 -27.84
C GLU A 137 -1.08 37.08 -27.31
N ILE A 138 -1.19 36.77 -26.02
CA ILE A 138 -2.46 36.54 -25.34
C ILE A 138 -3.26 37.85 -25.29
N GLY A 139 -2.61 38.97 -24.97
CA GLY A 139 -3.21 40.31 -24.94
C GLY A 139 -3.75 40.73 -26.31
N ILE A 140 -2.97 40.55 -27.38
CA ILE A 140 -3.40 40.85 -28.76
C ILE A 140 -4.60 39.98 -29.15
N ARG A 141 -4.58 38.67 -28.87
CA ARG A 141 -5.73 37.78 -29.16
C ARG A 141 -6.98 38.18 -28.40
N MET A 142 -6.83 38.57 -27.13
CA MET A 142 -7.93 39.05 -26.31
C MET A 142 -8.49 40.38 -26.86
N ALA A 143 -7.64 41.30 -27.32
CA ALA A 143 -8.05 42.56 -27.96
C ALA A 143 -8.78 42.33 -29.30
N LEU A 144 -8.39 41.29 -30.05
CA LEU A 144 -9.09 40.84 -31.27
C LEU A 144 -10.39 40.05 -30.99
N GLY A 145 -10.84 39.97 -29.72
CA GLY A 145 -12.12 39.36 -29.36
C GLY A 145 -12.07 37.87 -29.01
N ALA A 146 -10.89 37.27 -28.82
CA ALA A 146 -10.80 35.87 -28.43
C ALA A 146 -11.44 35.63 -27.05
N ARG A 147 -12.27 34.58 -26.95
CA ARG A 147 -12.93 34.20 -25.69
C ARG A 147 -11.88 33.68 -24.70
N ARG A 148 -11.93 34.14 -23.44
CA ARG A 148 -11.04 33.69 -22.34
C ARG A 148 -10.93 32.16 -22.24
N ALA A 149 -12.03 31.46 -22.49
CA ALA A 149 -12.08 29.99 -22.49
C ALA A 149 -11.19 29.34 -23.58
N SER A 150 -11.06 29.96 -24.75
CA SER A 150 -10.21 29.47 -25.85
C SER A 150 -8.73 29.54 -25.49
N VAL A 151 -8.32 30.68 -24.88
CA VAL A 151 -6.95 30.85 -24.39
C VAL A 151 -6.65 29.87 -23.24
N LEU A 152 -7.60 29.73 -22.30
CA LEU A 152 -7.46 28.79 -21.19
C LEU A 152 -7.30 27.34 -21.69
N GLY A 153 -8.14 26.91 -22.62
CA GLY A 153 -8.08 25.57 -23.21
C GLY A 153 -6.76 25.29 -23.91
N MET A 154 -6.21 26.27 -24.62
CA MET A 154 -4.91 26.13 -25.29
C MET A 154 -3.76 25.94 -24.30
N VAL A 155 -3.75 26.68 -23.19
CA VAL A 155 -2.70 26.56 -22.16
C VAL A 155 -2.83 25.23 -21.41
N VAL A 156 -4.05 24.86 -21.03
CA VAL A 156 -4.33 23.59 -20.36
C VAL A 156 -4.01 22.39 -21.26
N ALA A 157 -4.30 22.45 -22.56
CA ALA A 157 -3.97 21.38 -23.50
C ALA A 157 -2.44 21.17 -23.62
N LYS A 158 -1.65 22.24 -23.65
CA LYS A 158 -0.17 22.12 -23.62
C LYS A 158 0.33 21.51 -22.31
N GLY A 159 -0.26 21.92 -21.19
CA GLY A 159 0.05 21.34 -19.88
C GLY A 159 -0.29 19.85 -19.82
N LEU A 160 -1.46 19.46 -20.32
CA LEU A 160 -1.92 18.08 -20.41
C LEU A 160 -1.02 17.22 -21.31
N LEU A 161 -0.51 17.75 -22.42
CA LEU A 161 0.45 17.05 -23.27
C LEU A 161 1.73 16.71 -22.48
N LEU A 162 2.27 17.67 -21.73
CA LEU A 162 3.46 17.46 -20.91
C LEU A 162 3.22 16.44 -19.80
N ILE A 163 2.06 16.52 -19.13
CA ILE A 163 1.63 15.56 -18.10
C ILE A 163 1.46 14.17 -18.71
N GLY A 164 0.85 14.06 -19.90
CA GLY A 164 0.62 12.79 -20.59
C GLY A 164 1.92 12.08 -20.97
N ILE A 165 2.91 12.82 -21.50
CA ILE A 165 4.24 12.28 -21.79
C ILE A 165 4.92 11.80 -20.50
N GLY A 166 4.89 12.63 -19.46
CA GLY A 166 5.45 12.28 -18.15
C GLY A 166 4.79 11.04 -17.52
N LEU A 167 3.46 10.94 -17.61
CA LEU A 167 2.70 9.77 -17.17
C LEU A 167 3.06 8.52 -17.96
N GLY A 168 3.18 8.61 -19.28
CA GLY A 168 3.59 7.48 -20.12
C GLY A 168 4.96 6.94 -19.74
N ILE A 169 5.96 7.84 -19.62
CA ILE A 169 7.31 7.48 -19.19
C ILE A 169 7.30 6.90 -17.77
N GLY A 170 6.57 7.55 -16.86
CA GLY A 170 6.46 7.12 -15.46
C GLY A 170 5.80 5.75 -15.31
N LEU A 171 4.77 5.44 -16.09
CA LEU A 171 4.12 4.13 -16.10
C LEU A 171 5.08 3.03 -16.58
N VAL A 172 5.81 3.28 -17.67
CA VAL A 172 6.81 2.32 -18.19
C VAL A 172 7.90 2.09 -17.15
N ALA A 173 8.44 3.17 -16.56
CA ALA A 173 9.46 3.08 -15.51
C ALA A 173 8.95 2.36 -14.26
N SER A 174 7.71 2.63 -13.84
CA SER A 174 7.07 1.99 -12.68
C SER A 174 6.89 0.49 -12.91
N LEU A 175 6.41 0.07 -14.09
CA LEU A 175 6.25 -1.35 -14.44
C LEU A 175 7.61 -2.06 -14.53
N ALA A 176 8.63 -1.39 -15.09
CA ALA A 176 9.99 -1.94 -15.15
C ALA A 176 10.58 -2.13 -13.74
N ALA A 177 10.42 -1.13 -12.86
CA ALA A 177 10.84 -1.23 -11.46
C ALA A 177 10.06 -2.31 -10.70
N ALA A 178 8.74 -2.38 -10.89
CA ALA A 178 7.90 -3.42 -10.28
C ALA A 178 8.36 -4.81 -10.70
N ARG A 179 8.73 -4.99 -11.97
CA ARG A 179 9.28 -6.26 -12.48
C ARG A 179 10.64 -6.60 -11.88
N ALA A 180 11.52 -5.61 -11.69
CA ALA A 180 12.84 -5.82 -11.09
C ALA A 180 12.73 -6.24 -9.62
N VAL A 181 11.78 -5.68 -8.88
CA VAL A 181 11.58 -5.97 -7.45
C VAL A 181 10.64 -7.15 -7.22
N ALA A 182 9.84 -7.57 -8.21
CA ALA A 182 8.94 -8.73 -8.11
C ALA A 182 9.67 -10.02 -7.72
N GLY A 183 10.94 -10.18 -8.07
CA GLY A 183 11.76 -11.32 -7.64
C GLY A 183 12.09 -11.35 -6.14
N GLN A 184 11.90 -10.22 -5.44
CA GLN A 184 12.18 -10.04 -4.01
C GLN A 184 10.89 -10.00 -3.16
N ILE A 185 9.72 -9.79 -3.77
CA ILE A 185 8.44 -9.63 -3.07
C ILE A 185 7.56 -10.85 -3.35
N TRP A 186 7.38 -11.71 -2.34
CA TRP A 186 6.52 -12.89 -2.43
C TRP A 186 5.08 -12.54 -2.03
N GLY A 187 4.10 -13.01 -2.81
CA GLY A 187 2.68 -12.97 -2.42
C GLY A 187 1.90 -11.67 -2.71
N ILE A 188 2.49 -10.69 -3.38
CA ILE A 188 1.80 -9.45 -3.80
C ILE A 188 1.81 -9.36 -5.32
N SER A 189 0.64 -9.21 -5.95
CA SER A 189 0.58 -8.97 -7.40
C SER A 189 1.24 -7.63 -7.69
N PRO A 190 2.33 -7.56 -8.50
CA PRO A 190 2.99 -6.30 -8.84
C PRO A 190 2.11 -5.40 -9.73
N HIS A 191 1.00 -5.94 -10.25
CA HIS A 191 0.15 -5.32 -11.26
C HIS A 191 -1.29 -5.26 -10.75
N ASP A 192 -1.54 -4.41 -9.75
CA ASP A 192 -2.91 -4.07 -9.35
C ASP A 192 -3.43 -2.88 -10.19
N PRO A 193 -4.42 -3.09 -11.07
CA PRO A 193 -4.98 -2.03 -11.92
C PRO A 193 -5.62 -0.89 -11.12
N ILE A 194 -6.16 -1.19 -9.93
CA ILE A 194 -6.81 -0.19 -9.08
C ILE A 194 -5.77 0.79 -8.53
N THR A 195 -4.66 0.27 -8.02
CA THR A 195 -3.55 1.09 -7.51
C THR A 195 -2.91 1.93 -8.62
N ILE A 196 -2.65 1.34 -9.79
CA ILE A 196 -2.09 2.08 -10.94
C ILE A 196 -3.07 3.16 -11.43
N GLY A 197 -4.34 2.80 -11.61
CA GLY A 197 -5.38 3.73 -12.04
C GLY A 197 -5.60 4.87 -11.05
N GLY A 198 -5.58 4.58 -9.75
CA GLY A 198 -5.65 5.58 -8.68
C GLY A 198 -4.48 6.56 -8.73
N GLY A 199 -3.24 6.05 -8.88
CA GLY A 199 -2.05 6.88 -9.00
C GLY A 199 -2.08 7.80 -10.22
N VAL A 200 -2.47 7.28 -11.39
CA VAL A 200 -2.66 8.07 -12.61
C VAL A 200 -3.72 9.16 -12.39
N GLY A 201 -4.84 8.82 -11.76
CA GLY A 201 -5.92 9.77 -11.45
C GLY A 201 -5.46 10.91 -10.54
N VAL A 202 -4.67 10.61 -9.49
CA VAL A 202 -4.12 11.61 -8.57
C VAL A 202 -3.16 12.56 -9.30
N ILE A 203 -2.25 12.02 -10.12
CA ILE A 203 -1.29 12.84 -10.88
C ILE A 203 -2.03 13.72 -11.91
N LEU A 204 -3.02 13.17 -12.62
CA LEU A 204 -3.83 13.95 -13.56
C LEU A 204 -4.57 15.08 -12.87
N PHE A 205 -5.19 14.81 -11.72
CA PHE A 205 -5.90 15.82 -10.95
C PHE A 205 -4.97 16.93 -10.45
N ALA A 206 -3.84 16.57 -9.86
CA ALA A 206 -2.84 17.53 -9.37
C ALA A 206 -2.25 18.37 -10.53
N GLY A 207 -1.90 17.72 -11.64
CA GLY A 207 -1.39 18.39 -12.84
C GLY A 207 -2.42 19.34 -13.48
N LEU A 208 -3.69 18.94 -13.55
CA LEU A 208 -4.77 19.80 -14.01
C LEU A 208 -4.94 21.02 -13.11
N ALA A 209 -4.92 20.83 -11.80
CA ALA A 209 -4.99 21.93 -10.84
C ALA A 209 -3.79 22.89 -11.04
N ALA A 210 -2.57 22.35 -11.12
CA ALA A 210 -1.34 23.12 -11.34
C ALA A 210 -1.34 23.91 -12.66
N CYS A 211 -1.92 23.36 -13.73
CA CYS A 211 -2.09 24.05 -15.02
C CYS A 211 -3.19 25.13 -14.99
N TYR A 212 -4.29 24.86 -14.28
CA TYR A 212 -5.47 25.72 -14.28
C TYR A 212 -5.23 27.07 -13.60
N PHE A 213 -4.53 27.09 -12.46
CA PHE A 213 -4.27 28.33 -11.71
C PHE A 213 -3.52 29.41 -12.53
N PRO A 214 -2.33 29.14 -13.12
CA PRO A 214 -1.59 30.12 -13.91
C PRO A 214 -2.34 30.48 -15.20
N ALA A 215 -3.01 29.53 -15.85
CA ALA A 215 -3.83 29.80 -17.03
C ALA A 215 -4.99 30.76 -16.70
N ARG A 216 -5.70 30.52 -15.60
CA ARG A 216 -6.78 31.40 -15.13
C ARG A 216 -6.25 32.79 -14.79
N ARG A 217 -5.10 32.88 -14.12
CA ARG A 217 -4.43 34.15 -13.80
C ARG A 217 -4.14 34.94 -15.07
N ALA A 218 -3.62 34.31 -16.13
CA ALA A 218 -3.36 34.93 -17.43
C ALA A 218 -4.61 35.58 -18.05
N THR A 219 -5.74 34.87 -18.03
CA THR A 219 -6.99 35.35 -18.63
C THR A 219 -7.67 36.47 -17.83
N LYS A 220 -7.23 36.71 -16.60
CA LYS A 220 -7.72 37.78 -15.72
C LYS A 220 -6.85 39.04 -15.76
N VAL A 221 -5.64 38.99 -16.32
CA VAL A 221 -4.82 40.18 -16.52
C VAL A 221 -5.53 41.10 -17.51
N ASP A 222 -5.72 42.35 -17.11
CA ASP A 222 -6.45 43.34 -17.89
C ASP A 222 -5.66 43.70 -19.17
N PRO A 223 -6.19 43.48 -20.39
CA PRO A 223 -5.46 43.72 -21.64
C PRO A 223 -4.95 45.17 -21.78
N MET A 224 -5.61 46.14 -21.13
CA MET A 224 -5.17 47.54 -21.10
C MET A 224 -3.90 47.78 -20.27
N VAL A 225 -3.61 46.93 -19.28
CA VAL A 225 -2.36 46.99 -18.50
C VAL A 225 -1.22 46.32 -19.27
N ALA A 226 -1.52 45.29 -20.08
CA ALA A 226 -0.53 44.59 -20.89
C ALA A 226 0.02 45.43 -22.08
N LEU A 227 -0.72 46.44 -22.53
CA LEU A 227 -0.33 47.38 -23.59
C LEU A 227 0.32 48.67 -23.07
N ARG A 228 0.34 48.88 -21.75
CA ARG A 228 0.83 50.12 -21.10
C ARG A 228 2.19 49.94 -20.41
N TYR A 229 2.80 48.76 -20.51
CA TYR A 229 4.22 48.57 -20.24
C TYR A 229 5.03 48.79 -21.52
N GLU A 230 5.01 50.05 -21.96
CA GLU A 230 6.04 50.70 -22.77
C GLU A 230 6.08 52.17 -22.35
#